data_AF-A0A7C8CHH8-F1
#
_entry.id   AF-A0A7C8CHH8-F1
#
_cell.length_a   1.000
_cell.length_b   1.000
_cell.length_c   1.000
_cell.angle_alpha   90.00
_cell.angle_beta   90.00
_cell.angle_gamma   90.00
#
_symmetry.space_group_name_H-M   'P 1'
#
loop_
_entity.id
_entity.type
_entity.pdbx_description
1 polymer ?
#
loop_
_entity_poly.entity_id
_entity_poly.type
_entity_poly.pdbx_seq_one_letter_code
_entity_poly.pdbx_strand_id
1 'polypeptide(L)'
;MKKQTGASDWGRGQGRKALAGLALGMALGMALLLGLAHPATAQHGFTSPALLNSNGAGDSGNDIDLRITTDGVGNWVAVWRSHENLNGTAGTDGDIFVATSADDGGTWTGPALLNTNGTSDSGSDYDPQVTTDGGGNWVAVWNSTENLNGTAGT
;
A
#
# COMPACT_ATOMS: atom_id res chain seq x y z
N MET A 1 -8.37 34.59 -97.44
CA MET A 1 -7.45 33.44 -97.29
C MET A 1 -6.10 33.91 -96.78
N LYS A 2 -5.88 33.83 -95.47
CA LYS A 2 -4.61 34.10 -94.75
C LYS A 2 -4.61 33.12 -93.57
N LYS A 3 -3.65 32.18 -93.51
CA LYS A 3 -2.36 32.26 -92.78
C LYS A 3 -2.57 32.37 -91.27
N GLN A 4 -1.83 31.73 -90.37
CA GLN A 4 -0.71 30.79 -90.38
C GLN A 4 -0.49 30.41 -88.89
N THR A 5 0.04 29.20 -88.65
CA THR A 5 1.01 28.78 -87.58
C THR A 5 1.00 29.42 -86.19
N GLY A 6 1.18 28.60 -85.15
CA GLY A 6 1.85 29.04 -83.93
C GLY A 6 1.56 28.19 -82.70
N ALA A 7 2.59 27.96 -81.90
CA ALA A 7 2.67 26.99 -80.83
C ALA A 7 2.35 27.56 -79.43
N SER A 8 2.51 26.66 -78.45
CA SER A 8 2.90 26.85 -77.04
C SER A 8 1.91 27.41 -76.01
N ASP A 9 1.61 26.51 -75.06
CA ASP A 9 1.68 26.65 -73.60
C ASP A 9 0.81 27.69 -72.87
N TRP A 10 0.75 27.53 -71.54
CA TRP A 10 0.21 28.36 -70.45
C TRP A 10 -0.87 27.66 -69.62
N GLY A 11 -0.45 27.13 -68.47
CA GLY A 11 -1.35 26.75 -67.38
C GLY A 11 -1.85 27.94 -66.54
N ARG A 12 -3.05 27.80 -65.97
CA ARG A 12 -3.44 28.02 -64.55
C ARG A 12 -4.98 28.07 -64.40
N GLY A 13 -5.53 27.22 -63.52
CA GLY A 13 -6.42 27.66 -62.43
C GLY A 13 -7.96 27.49 -62.50
N GLN A 14 -8.49 26.87 -61.43
CA GLN A 14 -9.84 26.95 -60.80
C GLN A 14 -10.97 26.10 -61.45
N GLY A 15 -11.81 25.30 -60.78
CA GLY A 15 -12.02 24.93 -59.38
C GLY A 15 -13.37 24.17 -59.17
N ARG A 16 -13.42 23.34 -58.10
CA ARG A 16 -14.59 22.83 -57.31
C ARG A 16 -15.46 21.65 -57.84
N LYS A 17 -15.39 20.48 -57.17
CA LYS A 17 -16.31 19.88 -56.12
C LYS A 17 -17.42 19.01 -56.74
N ALA A 18 -17.85 17.83 -56.27
CA ALA A 18 -17.48 16.88 -55.22
C ALA A 18 -18.26 15.55 -55.42
N LEU A 19 -17.69 14.43 -54.93
CA LEU A 19 -18.27 13.19 -54.33
C LEU A 19 -19.44 12.41 -54.99
N ALA A 20 -19.12 11.19 -55.41
CA ALA A 20 -19.93 9.96 -55.36
C ALA A 20 -18.94 8.84 -54.97
N GLY A 21 -19.17 7.84 -54.13
CA GLY A 21 -20.33 7.22 -53.53
C GLY A 21 -19.90 5.75 -53.36
N LEU A 22 -19.87 5.20 -52.15
CA LEU A 22 -19.64 3.77 -51.93
C LEU A 22 -20.27 3.36 -50.61
N ALA A 23 -21.32 2.55 -50.73
CA ALA A 23 -21.89 1.79 -49.63
C ALA A 23 -21.00 0.57 -49.36
N LEU A 24 -20.71 0.30 -48.09
CA LEU A 24 -20.26 -1.01 -47.63
C LEU A 24 -20.91 -1.31 -46.27
N GLY A 25 -21.43 -2.53 -46.15
CA GLY A 25 -22.47 -2.92 -45.20
C GLY A 25 -22.07 -2.98 -43.72
N MET A 26 -23.11 -2.97 -42.88
CA MET A 26 -23.04 -3.29 -41.46
C MET A 26 -22.88 -4.81 -41.25
N ALA A 27 -21.97 -5.20 -40.35
CA ALA A 27 -22.25 -6.22 -39.34
C ALA A 27 -21.33 -6.00 -38.13
N LEU A 28 -21.96 -5.87 -36.96
CA LEU A 28 -21.38 -5.63 -35.64
C LEU A 28 -20.49 -6.78 -35.16
N GLY A 29 -19.45 -6.44 -34.40
CA GLY A 29 -18.64 -7.39 -33.63
C GLY A 29 -17.54 -6.71 -32.84
N MET A 30 -17.89 -5.74 -32.01
CA MET A 30 -16.96 -5.09 -31.10
C MET A 30 -16.82 -5.94 -29.82
N ALA A 31 -15.63 -6.47 -29.58
CA ALA A 31 -15.16 -6.83 -28.25
C ALA A 31 -13.68 -6.43 -28.17
N LEU A 32 -13.44 -5.14 -27.99
CA LEU A 32 -12.13 -4.67 -27.55
C LEU A 32 -12.03 -5.00 -26.07
N LEU A 33 -11.46 -6.17 -25.75
CA LEU A 33 -10.98 -6.43 -24.41
C LEU A 33 -9.75 -5.54 -24.22
N LEU A 34 -9.94 -4.33 -23.68
CA LEU A 34 -8.84 -3.59 -23.06
C LEU A 34 -8.45 -4.37 -21.81
N GLY A 35 -7.64 -5.41 -22.00
CA GLY A 35 -6.77 -5.86 -20.94
C GLY A 35 -5.90 -4.66 -20.60
N LEU A 36 -6.25 -3.93 -19.54
CA LEU A 36 -5.27 -3.15 -18.81
C LEU A 36 -4.25 -4.19 -18.34
N ALA A 37 -3.19 -4.34 -19.14
CA ALA A 37 -1.98 -4.98 -18.67
C ALA A 37 -1.60 -4.22 -17.41
N HIS A 38 -1.76 -4.86 -16.26
CA HIS A 38 -1.05 -4.43 -15.08
C HIS A 38 0.43 -4.48 -15.48
N PRO A 39 1.20 -3.38 -15.40
CA PRO A 39 2.63 -3.47 -15.57
C PRO A 39 3.18 -4.32 -14.43
N ALA A 40 3.23 -5.62 -14.65
CA ALA A 40 3.80 -6.60 -13.74
C ALA A 40 5.32 -6.57 -13.93
N THR A 41 5.95 -5.54 -13.39
CA THR A 41 7.35 -5.60 -12.95
C THR A 41 7.56 -4.60 -11.82
N ALA A 42 7.08 -4.93 -10.62
CA ALA A 42 7.77 -4.45 -9.43
C ALA A 42 9.06 -5.26 -9.35
N GLN A 43 10.17 -4.64 -9.73
CA GLN A 43 11.49 -5.18 -9.44
C GLN A 43 11.60 -5.25 -7.91
N HIS A 44 11.60 -6.45 -7.34
CA HIS A 44 11.84 -6.64 -5.90
C HIS A 44 13.32 -6.37 -5.61
N GLY A 45 13.70 -5.10 -5.61
CA GLY A 45 14.94 -4.63 -5.00
C GLY A 45 14.63 -4.32 -3.53
N PHE A 46 15.17 -5.12 -2.61
CA PHE A 46 15.18 -4.71 -1.21
C PHE A 46 15.96 -3.41 -1.09
N THR A 47 15.40 -2.42 -0.41
CA THR A 47 16.14 -1.23 0.00
C THR A 47 17.03 -1.56 1.19
N SER A 48 17.91 -0.63 1.58
CA SER A 48 18.55 -0.72 2.88
C SER A 48 17.50 -0.86 3.98
N PRO A 49 17.75 -1.69 5.01
CA PRO A 49 16.86 -1.77 6.17
C PRO A 49 16.65 -0.40 6.80
N ALA A 50 15.42 -0.13 7.19
CA ALA A 50 15.05 1.01 8.03
C ALA A 50 14.48 0.47 9.35
N LEU A 51 14.61 1.26 10.42
CA LEU A 51 13.96 0.92 11.68
C LEU A 51 12.44 0.99 11.50
N LEU A 52 11.76 -0.02 12.03
CA LEU A 52 10.30 -0.09 12.09
C LEU A 52 9.73 0.93 13.10
N ASN A 53 10.50 1.35 14.09
CA ASN A 53 10.08 2.24 15.17
C ASN A 53 11.19 3.22 15.55
N SER A 54 10.82 4.43 15.99
CA SER A 54 11.76 5.56 16.12
C SER A 54 12.77 5.46 17.27
N ASN A 55 12.63 4.49 18.18
CA ASN A 55 13.53 4.25 19.31
C ASN A 55 14.48 3.04 19.11
N GLY A 56 14.36 2.27 18.03
CA GLY A 56 15.14 1.04 17.79
C GLY A 56 16.66 1.19 17.69
N ALA A 57 17.19 2.41 17.74
CA ALA A 57 18.63 2.68 17.78
C ALA A 57 19.21 2.72 19.20
N GLY A 58 18.36 2.74 20.23
CA GLY A 58 18.78 2.95 21.62
C GLY A 58 17.89 2.32 22.68
N ASP A 59 16.86 1.58 22.29
CA ASP A 59 16.15 0.69 23.20
C ASP A 59 17.03 -0.51 23.59
N SER A 60 16.67 -1.10 24.72
CA SER A 60 17.41 -2.22 25.32
C SER A 60 16.56 -3.46 25.53
N GLY A 61 15.24 -3.32 25.35
CA GLY A 61 14.31 -4.43 25.28
C GLY A 61 14.55 -5.30 24.05
N ASN A 62 14.37 -6.62 24.22
CA ASN A 62 14.33 -7.53 23.08
C ASN A 62 12.96 -7.45 22.41
N ASP A 63 12.95 -7.07 21.13
CA ASP A 63 11.75 -7.14 20.29
C ASP A 63 11.67 -8.50 19.58
N ILE A 64 10.59 -9.23 19.84
CA ILE A 64 10.36 -10.58 19.32
C ILE A 64 8.94 -10.76 18.83
N ASP A 65 8.72 -11.81 18.03
CA ASP A 65 7.41 -12.22 17.54
C ASP A 65 6.67 -11.13 16.73
N LEU A 66 7.44 -10.31 15.99
CA LEU A 66 6.92 -9.25 15.13
C LEU A 66 5.90 -9.77 14.11
N ARG A 67 4.75 -9.10 14.05
CA ARG A 67 3.72 -9.25 13.03
C ARG A 67 3.38 -7.91 12.41
N ILE A 68 3.07 -7.92 11.12
CA ILE A 68 2.74 -6.72 10.36
C ILE A 68 1.56 -7.00 9.42
N THR A 69 0.70 -6.00 9.21
CA THR A 69 -0.43 -6.06 8.27
C THR A 69 -0.67 -4.68 7.67
N THR A 70 -1.22 -4.64 6.46
CA THR A 70 -1.67 -3.42 5.79
C THR A 70 -3.14 -3.53 5.37
N ASP A 71 -3.83 -2.40 5.32
CA ASP A 71 -5.17 -2.29 4.71
C ASP A 71 -5.13 -2.22 3.18
N GLY A 72 -3.94 -2.14 2.58
CA GLY A 72 -3.75 -2.04 1.13
C GLY A 72 -3.99 -0.64 0.55
N VAL A 73 -4.20 0.38 1.38
CA VAL A 73 -4.37 1.78 0.95
C VAL A 73 -3.35 2.74 1.59
N GLY A 74 -2.24 2.19 2.11
CA GLY A 74 -1.11 2.96 2.64
C GLY A 74 -0.95 2.90 4.14
N ASN A 75 -1.92 2.34 4.88
CA ASN A 75 -1.79 2.18 6.33
C ASN A 75 -1.22 0.80 6.68
N TRP A 76 -0.23 0.80 7.55
CA TRP A 76 0.42 -0.42 8.04
C TRP A 76 0.43 -0.40 9.56
N VAL A 77 0.18 -1.55 10.16
CA VAL A 77 0.27 -1.77 11.62
C VAL A 77 1.25 -2.90 11.85
N ALA A 78 2.21 -2.64 12.71
CA ALA A 78 3.14 -3.64 13.21
C ALA A 78 2.95 -3.81 14.72
N VAL A 79 2.93 -5.06 15.17
CA VAL A 79 2.83 -5.44 16.58
C VAL A 79 3.93 -6.43 16.92
N TRP A 80 4.50 -6.32 18.12
CA TRP A 80 5.56 -7.20 18.58
C TRP A 80 5.54 -7.30 20.09
N ARG A 81 6.19 -8.31 20.63
CA ARG A 81 6.44 -8.41 22.05
C ARG A 81 7.76 -7.72 22.38
N SER A 82 7.78 -6.87 23.40
CA SER A 82 9.00 -6.22 23.87
C SER A 82 9.12 -6.27 25.39
N HIS A 83 10.36 -6.25 25.89
CA HIS A 83 10.66 -6.01 27.31
C HIS A 83 11.18 -4.58 27.55
N GLU A 84 10.95 -3.69 26.58
CA GLU A 84 11.31 -2.29 26.68
C GLU A 84 10.41 -1.60 27.72
N ASN A 85 10.97 -0.72 28.55
CA ASN A 85 10.22 -0.03 29.59
C ASN A 85 9.67 1.34 29.16
N LEU A 86 9.97 1.76 27.92
CA LEU A 86 9.55 3.04 27.34
C LEU A 86 9.88 4.26 28.22
N ASN A 87 11.07 4.28 28.82
CA ASN A 87 11.48 5.29 29.81
C ASN A 87 10.62 5.28 31.08
N GLY A 88 10.14 4.10 31.49
CA GLY A 88 9.34 3.88 32.70
C GLY A 88 7.83 4.06 32.51
N THR A 89 7.34 4.12 31.27
CA THR A 89 5.90 4.11 30.99
C THR A 89 5.33 2.73 30.72
N ALA A 90 6.18 1.74 30.40
CA ALA A 90 5.84 0.32 30.34
C ALA A 90 6.48 -0.43 31.52
N GLY A 91 5.96 -1.65 31.77
CA GLY A 91 6.53 -2.60 32.72
C GLY A 91 7.93 -3.08 32.33
N THR A 92 8.38 -4.16 32.96
CA THR A 92 9.67 -4.83 32.61
C THR A 92 9.47 -6.29 32.19
N ASP A 93 8.25 -6.78 32.34
CA ASP A 93 7.78 -7.99 31.70
C ASP A 93 7.58 -7.77 30.20
N GLY A 94 7.20 -8.84 29.49
CA GLY A 94 7.01 -8.73 28.05
C GLY A 94 5.61 -8.21 27.73
N ASP A 95 5.49 -7.02 27.15
CA ASP A 95 4.20 -6.45 26.71
C ASP A 95 4.07 -6.50 25.18
N ILE A 96 2.85 -6.30 24.69
CA ILE A 96 2.61 -6.09 23.26
C ILE A 96 2.71 -4.62 22.90
N PHE A 97 3.62 -4.33 21.99
CA PHE A 97 3.88 -3.01 21.45
C PHE A 97 3.27 -2.87 20.06
N VAL A 98 3.01 -1.63 19.65
CA VAL A 98 2.47 -1.26 18.34
C VAL A 98 3.17 -0.04 17.77
N ALA A 99 3.39 -0.06 16.45
CA ALA A 99 3.73 1.12 15.65
C ALA A 99 2.92 1.09 14.35
N THR A 100 2.69 2.27 13.79
CA THR A 100 1.88 2.45 12.58
C THR A 100 2.59 3.30 11.54
N SER A 101 2.30 3.05 10.28
CA SER A 101 2.70 3.86 9.14
C SER A 101 1.46 4.25 8.34
N ALA A 102 1.51 5.44 7.74
CA ALA A 102 0.45 5.98 6.88
C ALA A 102 0.97 6.27 5.45
N ASP A 103 2.16 5.77 5.11
CA ASP A 103 2.89 6.08 3.88
C ASP A 103 3.61 4.84 3.32
N ASP A 104 2.90 3.72 3.27
CA ASP A 104 3.40 2.46 2.71
C ASP A 104 4.65 1.90 3.40
N GLY A 105 4.75 2.10 4.72
CA GLY A 105 5.89 1.67 5.52
C GLY A 105 7.13 2.55 5.36
N GLY A 106 7.00 3.73 4.73
CA GLY A 106 8.10 4.68 4.54
C GLY A 106 8.54 5.35 5.84
N THR A 107 7.58 5.74 6.68
CA THR A 107 7.78 6.30 8.01
C THR A 107 6.85 5.63 9.02
N TRP A 108 7.31 5.58 10.27
CA TRP A 108 6.61 4.90 11.35
C TRP A 108 6.50 5.79 12.58
N THR A 109 5.43 5.60 13.34
CA THR A 109 5.30 6.19 14.68
C THR A 109 6.36 5.64 15.63
N GLY A 110 6.54 6.32 16.76
CA GLY A 110 7.19 5.69 17.91
C GLY A 110 6.35 4.51 18.42
N PRO A 111 6.98 3.59 19.17
CA PRO A 111 6.26 2.50 19.80
C PRO A 111 5.27 3.00 20.86
N ALA A 112 4.17 2.28 21.01
CA ALA A 112 3.25 2.42 22.12
C ALA A 112 2.83 1.04 22.62
N LEU A 113 2.38 0.95 23.87
CA LEU A 113 1.68 -0.24 24.36
C LEU A 113 0.37 -0.42 23.59
N LEU A 114 0.09 -1.64 23.15
CA LEU A 114 -1.15 -1.99 22.46
C LEU A 114 -2.34 -2.01 23.43
N ASN A 115 -2.11 -2.49 24.65
CA ASN A 115 -3.09 -2.61 25.72
C ASN A 115 -2.76 -1.66 26.88
N THR A 116 -3.78 -1.20 27.59
CA THR A 116 -3.62 -0.22 28.68
C THR A 116 -3.06 -0.82 29.97
N ASN A 117 -3.15 -2.14 30.15
CA ASN A 117 -2.69 -2.81 31.37
C ASN A 117 -1.17 -3.03 31.43
N GLY A 118 -0.46 -3.02 30.29
CA GLY A 118 1.02 -3.15 30.18
C GLY A 118 1.86 -2.14 30.97
N THR A 119 1.21 -1.23 31.68
CA THR A 119 1.84 -0.25 32.58
C THR A 119 1.86 -0.72 34.04
N SER A 120 1.12 -1.77 34.38
CA SER A 120 0.74 -2.09 35.76
C SER A 120 0.54 -3.58 36.04
N ASP A 121 0.41 -4.39 35.00
CA ASP A 121 0.40 -5.84 35.10
C ASP A 121 1.79 -6.38 35.43
N SER A 122 1.82 -7.68 35.66
CA SER A 122 3.03 -8.44 35.96
C SER A 122 3.14 -9.73 35.15
N GLY A 123 2.02 -10.14 34.52
CA GLY A 123 1.97 -11.25 33.60
C GLY A 123 2.36 -10.80 32.20
N SER A 124 3.37 -11.47 31.64
CA SER A 124 3.78 -11.23 30.26
C SER A 124 2.70 -11.60 29.25
N ASP A 125 2.70 -10.85 28.17
CA ASP A 125 1.98 -11.05 26.92
C ASP A 125 2.88 -11.65 25.84
N TYR A 126 2.31 -12.48 24.96
CA TYR A 126 3.05 -13.26 23.97
C TYR A 126 2.29 -13.44 22.64
N ASP A 127 3.06 -13.83 21.62
CA ASP A 127 2.59 -14.30 20.32
C ASP A 127 1.53 -13.40 19.65
N PRO A 128 1.77 -12.08 19.57
CA PRO A 128 0.76 -11.16 19.05
C PRO A 128 0.45 -11.50 17.59
N GLN A 129 -0.80 -11.30 17.18
CA GLN A 129 -1.26 -11.35 15.80
C GLN A 129 -2.04 -10.07 15.52
N VAL A 130 -2.00 -9.59 14.29
CA VAL A 130 -2.81 -8.46 13.82
C VAL A 130 -3.40 -8.77 12.44
N THR A 131 -4.63 -8.34 12.22
CA THR A 131 -5.33 -8.42 10.93
C THR A 131 -6.25 -7.21 10.75
N THR A 132 -6.72 -6.98 9.52
CA THR A 132 -7.64 -5.89 9.17
C THR A 132 -8.66 -6.35 8.14
N ASP A 133 -9.84 -5.74 8.13
CA ASP A 133 -10.83 -5.91 7.06
C ASP A 133 -10.57 -5.01 5.84
N GLY A 134 -9.56 -4.12 5.91
CA GLY A 134 -9.28 -3.11 4.89
C GLY A 134 -10.26 -1.93 4.86
N GLY A 135 -11.31 -1.97 5.68
CA GLY A 135 -12.33 -0.93 5.84
C GLY A 135 -12.10 -0.04 7.06
N GLY A 136 -10.92 -0.14 7.67
CA GLY A 136 -10.53 0.63 8.85
C GLY A 136 -10.70 -0.11 10.18
N ASN A 137 -11.17 -1.36 10.16
CA ASN A 137 -11.21 -2.18 11.37
C ASN A 137 -9.94 -3.02 11.47
N TRP A 138 -9.30 -2.97 12.64
CA TRP A 138 -8.10 -3.73 12.95
C TRP A 138 -8.37 -4.60 14.16
N VAL A 139 -7.92 -5.85 14.11
CA VAL A 139 -8.03 -6.80 15.22
C VAL A 139 -6.65 -7.27 15.56
N ALA A 140 -6.28 -7.10 16.83
CA ALA A 140 -5.08 -7.68 17.41
C ALA A 140 -5.46 -8.69 18.50
N VAL A 141 -4.70 -9.78 18.58
CA VAL A 141 -4.87 -10.82 19.60
C VAL A 141 -3.50 -11.25 20.11
N TRP A 142 -3.43 -11.66 21.36
CA TRP A 142 -2.23 -12.16 22.03
C TRP A 142 -2.66 -13.12 23.14
N ASN A 143 -1.73 -13.92 23.66
CA ASN A 143 -1.97 -14.62 24.92
C ASN A 143 -1.28 -13.89 26.07
N SER A 144 -1.96 -13.84 27.20
CA SER A 144 -1.45 -13.20 28.41
C SER A 144 -1.35 -14.22 29.54
N THR A 145 -0.35 -14.03 30.40
CA THR A 145 -0.27 -14.70 31.70
C THR A 145 -0.86 -13.87 32.83
N GLU A 146 -1.32 -12.65 32.53
CA GLU A 146 -1.93 -11.76 33.52
C GLU A 146 -3.28 -12.30 34.00
N ASN A 147 -3.56 -12.10 35.28
CA ASN A 147 -4.88 -12.32 35.83
C ASN A 147 -5.68 -11.02 35.69
N LEU A 148 -6.60 -10.99 34.72
CA LEU A 148 -7.49 -9.85 34.48
C LEU A 148 -8.63 -9.80 35.50
N ASN A 149 -8.29 -9.87 36.79
CA ASN A 149 -9.21 -9.87 37.93
C ASN A 149 -10.34 -10.90 37.80
N GLY A 150 -10.00 -12.12 37.34
CA GLY A 150 -10.95 -13.21 37.13
C GLY A 150 -11.77 -13.13 35.83
N THR A 151 -11.53 -12.13 34.98
CA THR A 151 -12.12 -12.07 33.63
C THR A 151 -11.40 -13.01 32.67
N ALA A 152 -10.08 -13.15 32.83
CA ALA A 152 -9.20 -14.10 32.14
C ALA A 152 -7.93 -14.32 32.98
N GLY A 153 -7.19 -15.41 32.73
CA GLY A 153 -6.06 -15.84 33.58
C GLY A 153 -6.51 -16.61 34.84
N THR A 154 -5.57 -17.20 35.57
CA THR A 154 -5.82 -17.92 36.84
C THR A 154 -4.95 -17.39 37.95
#